data_AF-R7Z774-F1
#
_entry.id   AF-R7Z774-F1
#
_cell.length_a   1.000
_cell.length_b   1.000
_cell.length_c   1.000
_cell.angle_alpha   90.00
_cell.angle_beta   90.00
_cell.angle_gamma   90.00
#
_symmetry.space_group_name_H-M   'P 1'
#
loop_
_entity.id
_entity.type
_entity.pdbx_description
1 polymer ?
#
loop_
_entity_poly.entity_id
_entity_poly.type
_entity_poly.pdbx_seq_one_letter_code
_entity_poly.pdbx_strand_id
1 'polypeptide(L)'
;MSIQAQKLAEELYAKDPKNYPDDNQKPDMTIAITPFEGLCGFRPLKEIAHFLNTVPPLKALVGEDHSNELITTAETASSDVKTSRSSLRTSRMKQPEYAVAQMSKELLSLVAGGKITPGSSVNTAATLCELFQRCNFRYFISCGHKACGGLKWIPT
;
A
#
# COMPACT_ATOMS: atom_id res chain seq x y z
N MET A 1 -9.90 18.42 -13.34
CA MET A 1 -8.90 17.53 -12.68
C MET A 1 -7.73 17.13 -13.58
N SER A 2 -7.75 17.35 -14.91
CA SER A 2 -6.65 16.95 -15.82
C SER A 2 -5.40 17.83 -15.80
N ILE A 3 -5.51 19.11 -15.39
CA ILE A 3 -4.44 20.11 -15.57
C ILE A 3 -3.23 19.86 -14.65
N GLN A 4 -3.43 19.29 -13.45
CA GLN A 4 -2.34 19.07 -12.49
C GLN A 4 -1.44 17.89 -12.85
N ALA A 5 -2.01 16.82 -13.39
CA ALA A 5 -1.25 15.64 -13.79
C ALA A 5 -0.42 15.91 -15.05
N GLN A 6 -0.96 16.70 -15.98
CA GLN A 6 -0.24 17.15 -17.17
C GLN A 6 1.00 17.99 -16.81
N LYS A 7 0.85 18.97 -15.91
CA LYS A 7 1.97 19.78 -15.41
C LYS A 7 3.07 18.94 -14.76
N LEU A 8 2.71 17.90 -14.02
CA LEU A 8 3.68 17.01 -13.39
C LEU A 8 4.45 16.18 -14.45
N ALA A 9 3.78 15.74 -15.51
CA ALA A 9 4.41 15.00 -16.60
C ALA A 9 5.45 15.87 -17.33
N GLU A 10 5.10 17.12 -17.65
CA GLU A 10 6.02 18.12 -18.23
C GLU A 10 7.25 18.35 -17.33
N GLU A 11 7.04 18.52 -16.02
CA GLU A 11 8.14 18.70 -15.06
C GLU A 11 9.05 17.46 -14.95
N LEU A 12 8.47 16.26 -14.96
CA LEU A 12 9.22 15.01 -14.84
C LEU A 12 10.03 14.73 -16.11
N TYR A 13 9.44 14.97 -17.29
CA TYR A 13 10.14 14.92 -18.57
C TYR A 13 11.33 15.88 -18.58
N ALA A 14 11.14 17.13 -18.14
CA ALA A 14 12.22 18.11 -18.09
C ALA A 14 13.34 17.74 -17.10
N LYS A 15 13.03 17.06 -15.99
CA LYS A 15 13.99 16.67 -14.95
C LYS A 15 14.74 15.37 -15.26
N ASP A 16 14.08 14.38 -15.85
CA ASP A 16 14.63 13.06 -16.10
C ASP A 16 14.06 12.41 -17.38
N PRO A 17 14.47 12.90 -18.58
CA PRO A 17 13.97 12.40 -19.87
C PRO A 17 14.23 10.91 -20.12
N LYS A 18 15.19 10.32 -19.40
CA LYS A 18 15.54 8.89 -19.53
C LYS A 18 14.45 8.00 -18.95
N ASN A 19 13.88 8.40 -17.81
CA ASN A 19 12.83 7.63 -17.13
C ASN A 19 11.41 8.09 -17.50
N TYR A 20 11.27 9.35 -17.92
CA TYR A 20 10.03 9.93 -18.42
C TYR A 20 10.28 10.39 -19.87
N PRO A 21 9.94 9.58 -20.89
CA PRO A 21 10.31 9.85 -22.28
C PRO A 21 9.36 10.83 -23.00
N ASP A 22 8.23 11.18 -22.39
CA ASP A 22 7.27 12.14 -22.90
C ASP A 22 6.65 12.98 -21.77
N ASP A 23 6.01 14.09 -22.15
CA ASP A 23 5.37 15.06 -21.27
C ASP A 23 3.86 14.83 -21.09
N ASN A 24 3.33 13.69 -21.53
CA ASN A 24 1.88 13.45 -21.52
C ASN A 24 1.42 12.71 -20.26
N GLN A 25 0.23 13.09 -19.77
CA GLN A 25 -0.48 12.24 -18.83
C GLN A 25 -0.92 10.94 -19.53
N LYS A 26 -0.66 9.79 -18.90
CA LYS A 26 -1.12 8.47 -19.36
C LYS A 26 -2.32 7.98 -18.53
N PRO A 27 -3.57 8.27 -18.93
CA PRO A 27 -4.74 7.68 -18.31
C PRO A 27 -4.88 6.21 -18.73
N ASP A 28 -4.80 5.29 -17.77
CA ASP A 28 -5.01 3.86 -18.00
C ASP A 28 -6.46 3.45 -17.66
N MET A 29 -7.03 2.58 -18.47
CA MET A 29 -8.34 1.95 -18.23
C MET A 29 -8.19 0.44 -18.40
N THR A 30 -8.60 -0.32 -17.39
CA THR A 30 -8.53 -1.79 -17.38
C THR A 30 -9.93 -2.38 -17.43
N ILE A 31 -10.19 -3.26 -18.40
CA ILE A 31 -11.45 -4.01 -18.53
C ILE A 31 -11.11 -5.50 -18.42
N ALA A 32 -11.74 -6.19 -17.48
CA ALA A 32 -11.53 -7.61 -17.24
C ALA A 32 -12.22 -8.44 -18.35
N ILE A 33 -11.45 -9.19 -19.13
CA ILE A 33 -11.96 -10.16 -20.13
C ILE A 33 -12.15 -11.54 -19.48
N THR A 34 -11.32 -11.85 -18.48
CA THR A 34 -11.37 -13.05 -17.63
C THR A 34 -11.35 -12.61 -16.17
N PRO A 35 -11.64 -13.51 -15.20
CA PRO A 35 -11.50 -13.18 -13.77
C PRO A 35 -10.16 -12.50 -13.49
N PHE A 36 -10.22 -11.34 -12.85
CA PHE A 36 -9.07 -10.47 -12.67
C PHE A 36 -9.00 -9.98 -11.23
N GLU A 37 -7.79 -9.90 -10.72
CA GLU A 37 -7.51 -9.40 -9.38
C GLU A 37 -6.46 -8.28 -9.48
N GLY A 38 -6.75 -7.14 -8.85
CA GLY A 38 -5.88 -5.98 -8.88
C GLY A 38 -5.81 -5.27 -7.54
N LEU A 39 -4.71 -4.54 -7.32
CA LEU A 39 -4.58 -3.58 -6.23
C LEU A 39 -4.81 -2.18 -6.80
N CYS A 40 -5.86 -1.48 -6.33
CA CYS A 40 -6.21 -0.17 -6.86
C CYS A 40 -6.66 0.78 -5.75
N GLY A 41 -5.98 1.93 -5.68
CA GLY A 41 -6.26 2.98 -4.69
C GLY A 41 -5.94 2.56 -3.25
N PHE A 42 -5.91 3.53 -2.35
CA PHE A 42 -5.69 3.27 -0.93
C PHE A 42 -6.95 2.78 -0.23
N ARG A 43 -6.79 1.94 0.79
CA ARG A 43 -7.87 1.54 1.69
C ARG A 43 -8.40 2.74 2.50
N PRO A 44 -9.65 2.69 2.98
CA PRO A 44 -10.18 3.67 3.91
C PRO A 44 -9.30 3.83 5.14
N LEU A 45 -9.21 5.03 5.73
CA LEU A 45 -8.33 5.28 6.87
C LEU A 45 -8.61 4.35 8.06
N LYS A 46 -9.88 4.08 8.35
CA LYS A 46 -10.27 3.17 9.44
C LYS A 46 -9.73 1.76 9.25
N GLU A 47 -9.64 1.29 8.01
CA GLU A 47 -9.03 -0.01 7.71
C GLU A 47 -7.52 0.02 7.84
N ILE A 48 -6.89 1.11 7.39
CA ILE A 48 -5.44 1.27 7.57
C ILE A 48 -5.09 1.28 9.06
N ALA A 49 -5.84 2.03 9.87
CA ALA A 49 -5.70 2.05 11.33
C ALA A 49 -5.92 0.66 11.95
N HIS A 50 -6.94 -0.07 11.49
CA HIS A 50 -7.18 -1.46 11.91
C HIS A 50 -5.97 -2.36 11.63
N PHE A 51 -5.40 -2.31 10.42
CA PHE A 51 -4.20 -3.11 10.08
C PHE A 51 -2.96 -2.69 10.86
N LEU A 52 -2.79 -1.39 11.15
CA LEU A 52 -1.70 -0.92 12.01
C LEU A 52 -1.82 -1.44 13.45
N ASN A 53 -3.04 -1.62 13.96
CA ASN A 53 -3.27 -2.18 15.30
C ASN A 53 -3.16 -3.71 15.35
N THR A 54 -3.49 -4.40 14.25
CA THR A 54 -3.63 -5.87 14.24
C THR A 54 -2.42 -6.59 13.64
N VAL A 55 -1.55 -5.87 12.93
CA VAL A 55 -0.36 -6.41 12.27
C VAL A 55 0.90 -5.75 12.86
N PRO A 56 1.50 -6.33 13.92
CA PRO A 56 2.67 -5.75 14.58
C PRO A 56 3.88 -5.50 13.65
N PRO A 57 4.23 -6.40 12.69
CA PRO A 57 5.34 -6.14 11.77
C PRO A 57 5.12 -4.92 10.88
N LEU A 58 3.86 -4.61 10.54
CA LEU A 58 3.52 -3.44 9.75
C LEU A 58 3.70 -2.15 10.56
N LYS A 59 3.27 -2.16 11.83
CA LYS A 59 3.45 -1.02 12.75
C LYS A 59 4.93 -0.74 13.00
N ALA A 60 5.72 -1.79 13.23
CA ALA A 60 7.17 -1.69 13.43
C ALA A 60 7.89 -1.07 12.21
N LEU A 61 7.51 -1.48 10.99
CA LEU A 61 8.10 -0.98 9.75
C LEU A 61 7.81 0.52 9.51
N VAL A 62 6.63 0.99 9.93
CA VAL A 62 6.18 2.37 9.71
C VAL A 62 6.67 3.31 10.80
N GLY A 63 6.86 2.79 12.02
CA GLY A 63 7.13 3.55 13.23
C GLY A 63 5.86 3.81 14.04
N GLU A 64 6.01 3.83 15.36
CA GLU A 64 4.87 4.02 16.28
C GLU A 64 4.27 5.42 16.17
N ASP A 65 5.10 6.45 16.03
CA ASP A 65 4.67 7.85 15.97
C ASP A 65 3.69 8.10 14.81
N HIS A 66 4.11 7.72 13.59
CA HIS A 66 3.27 7.86 12.38
C HIS A 66 2.03 6.98 12.41
N SER A 67 2.12 5.82 13.08
CA SER A 67 0.97 4.91 13.22
C SER A 67 -0.09 5.51 14.14
N ASN A 68 0.33 6.04 15.30
CA ASN A 68 -0.56 6.63 16.30
C ASN A 68 -1.19 7.94 15.78
N GLU A 69 -0.44 8.74 15.03
CA GLU A 69 -0.96 9.94 14.35
C GLU A 69 -2.10 9.59 13.37
N LEU A 70 -1.92 8.55 12.55
CA LEU A 70 -2.95 8.11 11.60
C LEU A 70 -4.17 7.54 12.32
N ILE A 71 -3.98 6.73 13.37
CA ILE A 71 -5.07 6.17 14.18
C ILE A 71 -5.92 7.29 14.77
N THR A 72 -5.29 8.30 15.38
CA THR A 72 -5.98 9.47 15.94
C THR A 72 -6.74 10.25 14.87
N THR A 73 -6.13 10.42 13.69
CA THR A 73 -6.76 11.09 12.54
C THR A 73 -7.95 10.30 11.98
N ALA A 74 -7.89 8.97 12.01
CA ALA A 74 -8.97 8.11 11.55
C ALA A 74 -10.20 8.16 12.46
N GLU A 75 -10.01 8.42 13.76
CA GLU A 75 -11.08 8.57 14.74
C GLU A 75 -11.72 9.96 14.68
N THR A 76 -10.94 11.01 14.42
CA THR A 76 -11.38 12.41 14.48
C THR A 76 -11.97 12.96 13.17
N ALA A 77 -12.01 12.17 12.08
CA ALA A 77 -12.58 12.54 10.77
C ALA A 77 -12.09 13.91 10.22
N SER A 78 -10.85 14.27 10.54
CA SER A 78 -10.22 15.55 10.18
C SER A 78 -9.88 15.66 8.68
N SER A 79 -9.76 16.88 8.16
CA SER A 79 -9.35 17.19 6.78
C SER A 79 -7.90 16.78 6.43
N ASP A 80 -7.08 16.40 7.40
CA ASP A 80 -5.64 16.10 7.22
C ASP A 80 -5.32 14.68 6.69
N VAL A 81 -6.36 13.94 6.29
CA VAL A 81 -6.27 12.54 5.81
C VAL A 81 -5.22 12.31 4.73
N LYS A 82 -5.00 13.28 3.83
CA LYS A 82 -4.05 13.11 2.72
C LYS A 82 -2.59 13.21 3.21
N THR A 83 -2.32 14.11 4.15
CA THR A 83 -0.97 14.36 4.67
C THR A 83 -0.51 13.19 5.51
N SER A 84 -1.30 12.77 6.50
CA SER A 84 -0.93 11.64 7.39
C SER A 84 -0.79 10.32 6.62
N ARG A 85 -1.56 10.12 5.55
CA ARG A 85 -1.36 8.95 4.67
C ARG A 85 -0.05 9.05 3.87
N SER A 86 0.28 10.25 3.39
CA SER A 86 1.49 10.49 2.61
C SER A 86 2.74 10.34 3.49
N SER A 87 2.72 10.85 4.72
CA SER A 87 3.82 10.72 5.68
C SER A 87 4.07 9.26 6.04
N LEU A 88 3.02 8.51 6.40
CA LEU A 88 3.09 7.08 6.69
C LEU A 88 3.65 6.27 5.51
N ARG A 89 3.18 6.55 4.30
CA ARG A 89 3.70 5.91 3.08
C ARG A 89 5.18 6.24 2.87
N THR A 90 5.56 7.49 3.06
CA THR A 90 6.93 7.95 2.85
C THR A 90 7.89 7.32 3.87
N SER A 91 7.51 7.27 5.15
CA SER A 91 8.28 6.58 6.19
C SER A 91 8.54 5.13 5.80
N ARG A 92 7.48 4.42 5.40
CA ARG A 92 7.58 3.01 5.00
C ARG A 92 8.47 2.79 3.77
N MET A 93 8.37 3.65 2.75
CA MET A 93 9.15 3.49 1.50
C MET A 93 10.63 3.86 1.68
N LYS A 94 11.00 4.55 2.75
CA LYS A 94 12.39 4.87 3.10
C LYS A 94 13.10 3.78 3.90
N GLN A 95 12.38 2.74 4.35
CA GLN A 95 12.97 1.66 5.13
C GLN A 95 13.98 0.85 4.29
N PRO A 96 15.10 0.40 4.90
CA PRO A 96 16.10 -0.38 4.19
C PRO A 96 15.57 -1.77 3.84
N GLU A 97 16.07 -2.33 2.73
CA GLU A 97 15.57 -3.60 2.18
C GLU A 97 15.65 -4.76 3.17
N TYR A 98 16.70 -4.82 4.01
CA TYR A 98 16.85 -5.87 5.01
C TYR A 98 15.74 -5.83 6.07
N ALA A 99 15.33 -4.64 6.50
CA ALA A 99 14.27 -4.47 7.50
C ALA A 99 12.92 -4.89 6.91
N VAL A 100 12.66 -4.51 5.65
CA VAL A 100 11.46 -4.93 4.91
C VAL A 100 11.42 -6.45 4.76
N ALA A 101 12.56 -7.09 4.42
CA ALA A 101 12.66 -8.53 4.25
C ALA A 101 12.50 -9.32 5.56
N GLN A 102 12.97 -8.77 6.69
CA GLN A 102 12.74 -9.39 8.00
C GLN A 102 11.26 -9.30 8.39
N MET A 103 10.67 -8.11 8.30
CA MET A 103 9.27 -7.88 8.65
C MET A 103 8.31 -8.67 7.74
N SER A 104 8.67 -8.90 6.47
CA SER A 104 7.88 -9.75 5.57
C SER A 104 7.90 -11.22 6.00
N LYS A 105 9.03 -11.73 6.51
CA LYS A 105 9.11 -13.10 7.05
C LYS A 105 8.26 -13.26 8.31
N GLU A 106 8.32 -12.28 9.21
CA GLU A 106 7.48 -12.24 10.41
C GLU A 106 5.99 -12.12 10.06
N LEU A 107 5.65 -11.37 9.02
CA LEU A 107 4.26 -11.32 8.53
C LEU A 107 3.78 -12.69 8.05
N LEU A 108 4.62 -13.47 7.34
CA LEU A 108 4.24 -14.81 6.87
C LEU A 108 4.00 -15.79 8.00
N SER A 109 4.78 -15.72 9.09
CA SER A 109 4.54 -16.58 10.26
C SER A 109 3.20 -16.24 10.93
N LEU A 110 2.81 -14.95 10.96
CA LEU A 110 1.49 -14.51 11.43
C LEU A 110 0.35 -14.95 10.50
N VAL A 111 0.56 -14.88 9.18
CA VAL A 111 -0.37 -15.37 8.16
C VAL A 111 -0.60 -16.88 8.33
N ALA A 112 0.47 -17.66 8.50
CA ALA A 112 0.40 -19.10 8.74
C ALA A 112 -0.37 -19.45 10.03
N GLY A 113 -0.28 -18.58 11.05
CA GLY A 113 -1.05 -18.70 12.28
C GLY A 113 -2.52 -18.29 12.16
N GLY A 114 -2.98 -17.78 11.01
CA GLY A 114 -4.38 -17.38 10.79
C GLY A 114 -4.85 -16.20 11.63
N LYS A 115 -3.93 -15.40 12.19
CA LYS A 115 -4.26 -14.34 13.17
C LYS A 115 -4.57 -12.97 12.56
N ILE A 116 -4.61 -12.85 11.24
CA ILE A 116 -4.90 -11.56 10.58
C ILE A 116 -6.40 -11.35 10.54
N THR A 117 -6.87 -10.32 11.25
CA THR A 117 -8.26 -9.90 11.21
C THR A 117 -8.52 -9.05 9.96
N PRO A 118 -9.45 -9.44 9.09
CA PRO A 118 -9.77 -8.65 7.90
C PRO A 118 -10.40 -7.32 8.31
N GLY A 119 -10.02 -6.24 7.62
CA GLY A 119 -10.73 -4.96 7.70
C GLY A 119 -12.12 -5.04 7.06
N SER A 120 -12.98 -4.04 7.31
CA SER A 120 -14.39 -4.05 6.86
C SER A 120 -14.61 -4.13 5.33
N SER A 121 -13.63 -3.79 4.50
CA SER A 121 -13.70 -3.99 3.04
C SER A 121 -13.55 -5.47 2.68
N VAL A 122 -14.70 -6.15 2.49
CA VAL A 122 -15.01 -7.30 1.62
C VAL A 122 -14.09 -8.53 1.57
N ASN A 123 -12.96 -8.56 2.25
CA ASN A 123 -12.02 -9.67 2.13
C ASN A 123 -12.15 -10.57 3.35
N THR A 124 -12.30 -11.88 3.14
CA THR A 124 -12.26 -12.86 4.23
C THR A 124 -10.81 -13.01 4.71
N ALA A 125 -10.60 -13.34 5.98
CA ALA A 125 -9.27 -13.63 6.54
C ALA A 125 -8.49 -14.62 5.65
N ALA A 126 -9.17 -15.67 5.19
CA ALA A 126 -8.61 -16.68 4.28
C ALA A 126 -8.11 -16.09 2.96
N THR A 127 -8.88 -15.22 2.31
CA THR A 127 -8.47 -14.58 1.04
C THR A 127 -7.29 -13.64 1.22
N LEU A 128 -7.20 -12.93 2.35
CA LEU A 128 -6.02 -12.10 2.64
C LEU A 128 -4.78 -12.96 2.87
N CYS A 129 -4.90 -14.04 3.65
CA CYS A 129 -3.80 -14.96 3.91
C CYS A 129 -3.29 -15.62 2.62
N GLU A 130 -4.21 -16.10 1.77
CA GLU A 130 -3.89 -16.67 0.46
C GLU A 130 -3.19 -15.66 -0.44
N LEU A 131 -3.69 -14.41 -0.52
CA LEU A 131 -3.07 -13.33 -1.27
C LEU A 131 -1.65 -13.01 -0.77
N PHE A 132 -1.43 -12.95 0.54
CA PHE A 132 -0.11 -12.69 1.12
C PHE A 132 0.88 -13.80 0.78
N GLN A 133 0.46 -15.06 0.88
CA GLN A 133 1.28 -16.20 0.49
C GLN A 133 1.61 -16.13 -1.01
N ARG A 134 0.60 -15.98 -1.87
CA ARG A 134 0.77 -15.92 -3.33
C ARG A 134 1.67 -14.77 -3.78
N CYS A 135 1.49 -13.58 -3.22
CA CYS A 135 2.35 -12.43 -3.52
C CYS A 135 3.79 -12.67 -3.05
N ASN A 136 3.99 -13.22 -1.85
CA ASN A 136 5.33 -13.43 -1.33
C ASN A 136 6.10 -14.51 -2.10
N PHE A 137 5.45 -15.61 -2.50
CA PHE A 137 6.07 -16.66 -3.33
C PHE A 137 6.52 -16.13 -4.70
N ARG A 138 5.83 -15.14 -5.27
CA ARG A 138 6.18 -14.58 -6.58
C ARG A 138 7.29 -13.52 -6.51
N TYR A 139 7.47 -12.85 -5.38
CA TYR A 139 8.33 -11.67 -5.23
C TYR A 139 9.42 -11.79 -4.15
N PHE A 140 9.77 -13.02 -3.75
CA PHE A 140 10.72 -13.31 -2.64
C PHE A 140 12.11 -12.63 -2.78
N ILE A 141 12.46 -12.07 -3.95
CA ILE A 141 13.69 -11.28 -4.21
C ILE A 141 13.38 -9.96 -4.96
N SER A 142 12.26 -9.31 -4.68
CA SER A 142 12.00 -7.96 -5.21
C SER A 142 11.18 -7.12 -4.23
N CYS A 143 11.69 -6.99 -3.00
CA CYS A 143 11.20 -6.01 -2.03
C CYS A 143 11.75 -4.59 -2.29
N GLY A 144 12.22 -4.30 -3.52
CA GLY A 144 12.77 -3.00 -3.89
C GLY A 144 11.74 -1.91 -4.20
N HIS A 145 10.44 -2.20 -4.32
CA HIS A 145 9.47 -1.13 -4.66
C HIS A 145 7.97 -1.34 -4.38
N LYS A 146 7.48 -2.53 -3.99
CA LYS A 146 6.02 -2.82 -4.10
C LYS A 146 5.35 -3.56 -2.93
N ALA A 147 5.76 -3.34 -1.69
CA ALA A 147 4.97 -3.81 -0.54
C ALA A 147 3.83 -2.84 -0.17
N CYS A 148 2.99 -2.41 -1.12
CA CYS A 148 1.85 -1.51 -0.87
C CYS A 148 0.64 -2.23 -0.25
N GLY A 149 0.79 -2.79 0.96
CA GLY A 149 -0.31 -3.37 1.75
C GLY A 149 -1.44 -2.40 2.11
N GLY A 150 -1.27 -1.09 1.86
CA GLY A 150 -2.32 -0.09 2.00
C GLY A 150 -3.27 0.01 0.80
N LEU A 151 -3.06 -0.76 -0.28
CA LEU A 151 -3.92 -0.73 -1.45
C LEU A 151 -5.15 -1.63 -1.28
N LYS A 152 -6.29 -1.19 -1.84
CA LYS A 152 -7.54 -1.96 -1.85
C LYS A 152 -7.43 -3.05 -2.90
N TRP A 153 -7.70 -4.29 -2.49
CA TRP A 153 -7.86 -5.41 -3.41
C TRP A 153 -9.24 -5.34 -4.06
N ILE A 154 -9.27 -5.50 -5.38
CA ILE A 154 -10.49 -5.52 -6.18
C ILE A 154 -10.55 -6.89 -6.86
N PRO A 155 -11.48 -7.77 -6.45
CA PRO A 155 -11.90 -8.89 -7.29
C PRO A 155 -12.89 -8.37 -8.32
N THR A 156 -12.70 -8.72 -9.60
CA THR A 156 -13.69 -8.54 -10.67
C THR A 156 -13.97 -9.86 -11.36
#